data_AF-A1RZ35-F1
#
_entry.id   AF-A1RZ35-F1
#
_cell.length_a   1.000
_cell.length_b   1.000
_cell.length_c   1.000
_cell.angle_alpha   90.00
_cell.angle_beta   90.00
_cell.angle_gamma   90.00
#
_symmetry.space_group_name_H-M   'P 1'
#
loop_
_entity.id
_entity.type
_entity.pdbx_description
1 polymer ?
#
loop_
_entity_poly.entity_id
_entity_poly.type
_entity_poly.pdbx_seq_one_letter_code
_entity_poly.pdbx_strand_id
1 'polypeptide(L)'
;MCDHFCRLMQVYVAKIAFMSIGSLKPHEEFSEERVEELLRDMLERGVLIKPIAAESRYGVILDGHHRVEALRRLGVKEVPVALVDYDDERIVVRSWREGFSPSKREVIERALKGSLYPYKTTRHVVVIDGKELHISEVVPNVYYKLKPLLVQD
;
A
#
# COMPACT_ATOMS: atom_id res chain seq x y z
N MET A 1 -6.52 -2.63 27.13
CA MET A 1 -5.76 -3.18 25.97
C MET A 1 -6.27 -2.65 24.62
N CYS A 2 -7.58 -2.45 24.41
CA CYS A 2 -8.12 -1.94 23.14
C CYS A 2 -7.72 -0.47 22.85
N ASP A 3 -7.72 0.42 23.85
CA ASP A 3 -7.37 1.85 23.66
C ASP A 3 -5.91 2.10 23.28
N HIS A 4 -4.96 1.32 23.82
CA HIS A 4 -3.55 1.49 23.50
C HIS A 4 -3.25 1.07 22.05
N PHE A 5 -3.83 -0.06 21.63
CA PHE A 5 -3.70 -0.54 20.25
C PHE A 5 -4.42 0.40 19.25
N CYS A 6 -5.60 0.91 19.62
CA CYS A 6 -6.33 1.88 18.80
C CYS A 6 -5.59 3.22 18.68
N ARG A 7 -4.99 3.73 19.77
CA ARG A 7 -4.08 4.89 19.72
C ARG A 7 -2.84 4.60 18.89
N LEU A 8 -2.21 3.44 19.03
CA LEU A 8 -1.05 3.06 18.23
C LEU A 8 -1.39 3.07 16.72
N MET A 9 -2.54 2.53 16.30
CA MET A 9 -2.94 2.58 14.89
C MET A 9 -3.20 4.02 14.38
N GLN A 10 -3.72 4.91 15.23
CA GLN A 10 -3.90 6.34 14.91
C GLN A 10 -2.59 7.14 14.85
N VAL A 11 -1.47 6.61 15.34
CA VAL A 11 -0.19 7.34 15.40
C VAL A 11 0.61 7.25 14.09
N TYR A 12 0.40 6.22 13.27
CA TYR A 12 1.23 5.97 12.07
C TYR A 12 0.53 6.28 10.75
N VAL A 13 -0.79 6.13 10.71
CA VAL A 13 -1.60 6.59 9.59
C VAL A 13 -1.97 8.03 9.88
N ALA A 14 -1.28 8.96 9.23
CA ALA A 14 -1.54 10.39 9.37
C ALA A 14 -2.99 10.73 8.98
N LYS A 15 -3.50 10.08 7.92
CA LYS A 15 -4.91 10.14 7.52
C LYS A 15 -5.28 9.03 6.55
N ILE A 16 -6.57 8.67 6.53
CA ILE A 16 -7.19 7.97 5.40
C ILE A 16 -7.75 9.04 4.46
N ALA A 17 -7.38 8.99 3.19
CA ALA A 17 -7.87 9.91 2.16
C ALA A 17 -8.23 9.16 0.89
N PHE A 18 -9.16 9.69 0.10
CA PHE A 18 -9.37 9.22 -1.26
C PHE A 18 -8.36 9.88 -2.19
N MET A 19 -7.70 9.08 -3.01
CA MET A 19 -6.76 9.56 -4.01
C MET A 19 -7.07 8.96 -5.37
N SER A 20 -6.80 9.73 -6.42
CA SER A 20 -6.81 9.21 -7.79
C SER A 20 -5.79 8.07 -7.91
N ILE A 21 -6.20 6.94 -8.47
CA ILE A 21 -5.33 5.78 -8.65
C ILE A 21 -4.12 6.10 -9.54
N GLY A 22 -4.26 7.05 -10.47
CA GLY A 22 -3.19 7.51 -11.35
C GLY A 22 -2.15 8.40 -10.65
N SER A 23 -2.48 8.94 -9.48
CA SER A 23 -1.54 9.74 -8.68
C SER A 23 -0.57 8.88 -7.87
N LEU A 24 -0.93 7.63 -7.60
CA LEU A 24 -0.13 6.67 -6.84
C LEU A 24 1.05 6.16 -7.66
N LYS A 25 2.24 6.14 -7.05
CA LYS A 25 3.50 5.82 -7.73
C LYS A 25 4.05 4.50 -7.22
N PRO A 26 4.08 3.44 -8.04
CA PRO A 26 4.77 2.21 -7.65
C PRO A 26 6.28 2.45 -7.64
N HIS A 27 6.98 1.83 -6.70
CA HIS A 27 8.44 1.69 -6.70
C HIS A 27 8.89 0.25 -6.97
N GLU A 28 7.95 -0.68 -7.08
CA GLU A 28 8.17 -2.12 -7.26
C GLU A 28 7.21 -2.67 -8.32
N GLU A 29 7.67 -3.64 -9.09
CA GLU A 29 6.86 -4.43 -10.01
C GLU A 29 5.83 -5.30 -9.25
N PHE A 30 4.78 -5.70 -9.96
CA PHE A 30 3.78 -6.62 -9.46
C PHE A 30 3.89 -7.99 -10.16
N SER A 31 3.36 -9.03 -9.53
CA SER A 31 3.16 -10.34 -10.11
C SER A 31 1.78 -10.42 -10.77
N GLU A 32 1.71 -10.80 -12.05
CA GLU A 32 0.46 -10.99 -12.78
C GLU A 32 -0.48 -11.99 -12.10
N GLU A 33 0.06 -13.15 -11.69
CA GLU A 33 -0.69 -14.18 -10.95
C GLU A 33 -1.36 -13.58 -9.71
N ARG A 34 -0.61 -12.80 -8.92
CA ARG A 34 -1.14 -12.18 -7.69
C ARG A 34 -2.15 -11.07 -7.99
N VAL A 35 -2.00 -10.35 -9.10
CA VAL A 35 -2.99 -9.36 -9.55
C VAL A 35 -4.29 -10.05 -9.94
N GLU A 36 -4.24 -11.16 -10.69
CA GLU A 36 -5.44 -11.91 -11.08
C GLU A 36 -6.19 -12.50 -9.88
N GLU A 37 -5.47 -13.04 -8.90
CA GLU A 37 -6.07 -13.51 -7.64
C GLU A 37 -6.84 -12.40 -6.93
N LEU A 38 -6.22 -11.23 -6.79
CA LEU A 38 -6.86 -10.08 -6.15
C LEU A 38 -8.03 -9.53 -6.97
N LEU A 39 -7.92 -9.55 -8.29
CA LEU A 39 -8.99 -9.14 -9.18
C LEU A 39 -10.23 -10.04 -8.98
N ARG A 40 -10.04 -11.36 -8.97
CA ARG A 40 -11.11 -12.34 -8.71
C ARG A 40 -11.74 -12.14 -7.33
N ASP A 41 -10.93 -12.02 -6.28
CA ASP A 41 -11.41 -11.78 -4.91
C ASP A 41 -12.21 -10.47 -4.78
N MET A 42 -11.73 -9.39 -5.42
CA MET A 42 -12.41 -8.10 -5.44
C MET A 42 -13.74 -8.13 -6.20
N LEU A 43 -13.81 -8.89 -7.30
CA LEU A 43 -15.04 -9.06 -8.08
C LEU A 43 -16.07 -9.89 -7.32
N GLU A 44 -15.65 -10.96 -6.66
CA GLU A 44 -16.53 -11.83 -5.87
C GLU A 44 -17.09 -11.10 -4.64
N ARG A 45 -16.24 -10.39 -3.91
CA ARG A 45 -16.63 -9.71 -2.66
C ARG A 45 -17.27 -8.35 -2.89
N GLY A 46 -16.96 -7.69 -4.01
CA GLY A 46 -17.37 -6.31 -4.29
C GLY A 46 -16.83 -5.27 -3.31
N VAL A 47 -15.82 -5.61 -2.50
CA VAL A 47 -15.25 -4.72 -1.47
C VAL A 47 -13.73 -4.76 -1.43
N LEU A 48 -13.12 -3.60 -1.27
CA LEU A 48 -11.71 -3.43 -0.90
C LEU A 48 -11.60 -3.37 0.62
N ILE A 49 -11.11 -4.45 1.24
CA ILE A 49 -11.03 -4.56 2.70
C ILE A 49 -9.95 -3.64 3.28
N LYS A 50 -8.73 -3.66 2.73
CA LYS A 50 -7.59 -2.86 3.19
C LYS A 50 -7.29 -1.71 2.22
N PRO A 51 -7.05 -0.48 2.72
CA PRO A 51 -6.66 0.63 1.86
C PRO A 51 -5.24 0.44 1.34
N ILE A 52 -4.87 1.20 0.31
CA ILE A 52 -3.48 1.25 -0.16
C ILE A 52 -2.67 2.01 0.88
N ALA A 53 -1.49 1.52 1.28
CA ALA A 53 -0.60 2.29 2.13
C ALA A 53 0.36 3.08 1.23
N ALA A 54 0.39 4.40 1.38
CA ALA A 54 1.28 5.26 0.61
C ALA A 54 1.92 6.30 1.51
N GLU A 55 3.13 6.73 1.15
CA GLU A 55 3.73 7.89 1.79
C GLU A 55 3.00 9.17 1.37
N SER A 56 2.99 10.14 2.29
CA SER A 56 2.09 11.28 2.23
C SER A 56 2.47 12.40 1.27
N ARG A 57 3.72 12.50 0.80
CA ARG A 57 4.22 13.65 0.03
C ARG A 57 4.12 13.46 -1.49
N TYR A 58 4.51 12.30 -2.00
CA TYR A 58 4.59 12.01 -3.43
C TYR A 58 3.61 10.92 -3.91
N GLY A 59 2.88 10.29 -2.98
CA GLY A 59 1.98 9.17 -3.25
C GLY A 59 2.70 7.87 -3.59
N VAL A 60 3.93 7.66 -3.11
CA VAL A 60 4.66 6.39 -3.33
C VAL A 60 3.97 5.27 -2.55
N ILE A 61 3.64 4.20 -3.26
CA ILE A 61 2.96 3.03 -2.68
C ILE A 61 3.95 2.29 -1.79
N LEU A 62 3.69 2.19 -0.49
CA LEU A 62 4.51 1.41 0.44
C LEU A 62 4.01 -0.03 0.56
N ASP A 63 2.69 -0.22 0.44
CA ASP A 63 2.07 -1.54 0.36
C ASP A 63 0.79 -1.49 -0.47
N GLY A 64 0.58 -2.53 -1.29
CA GLY A 64 -0.62 -2.69 -2.11
C GLY A 64 -0.43 -2.48 -3.61
N HIS A 65 0.77 -2.65 -4.18
CA HIS A 65 1.02 -2.53 -5.63
C HIS A 65 0.07 -3.40 -6.46
N HIS A 66 -0.08 -4.67 -6.09
CA HIS A 66 -1.01 -5.59 -6.75
C HIS A 66 -2.48 -5.15 -6.63
N ARG A 67 -2.86 -4.54 -5.49
CA ARG A 67 -4.21 -4.01 -5.29
C ARG A 67 -4.45 -2.80 -6.17
N VAL A 68 -3.47 -1.90 -6.29
CA VAL A 68 -3.55 -0.76 -7.21
C VAL A 68 -3.71 -1.24 -8.64
N GLU A 69 -2.93 -2.23 -9.06
CA GLU A 69 -3.04 -2.76 -10.42
C GLU A 69 -4.38 -3.46 -10.69
N ALA A 70 -4.86 -4.29 -9.76
CA ALA A 70 -6.19 -4.91 -9.87
C ALA A 70 -7.30 -3.86 -9.95
N LEU A 71 -7.27 -2.83 -9.09
CA LEU A 71 -8.25 -1.74 -9.09
C LEU A 71 -8.17 -0.90 -10.39
N ARG A 72 -6.98 -0.73 -10.95
CA ARG A 72 -6.78 -0.07 -12.25
C ARG A 72 -7.45 -0.87 -13.37
N ARG A 73 -7.29 -2.19 -13.39
CA ARG A 73 -7.95 -3.10 -14.36
C ARG A 73 -9.47 -3.11 -14.20
N LEU A 74 -9.98 -2.89 -13.00
CA LEU A 74 -11.42 -2.70 -12.73
C LEU A 74 -11.96 -1.31 -13.14
N GLY A 75 -11.12 -0.42 -13.65
CA GLY A 75 -11.52 0.94 -14.02
C GLY A 75 -11.80 1.86 -12.82
N VAL A 76 -11.39 1.49 -11.61
CA VAL A 76 -11.58 2.30 -10.41
C VAL A 76 -10.70 3.54 -10.49
N LYS A 77 -11.32 4.73 -10.42
CA LYS A 77 -10.61 6.01 -10.54
C LYS A 77 -10.03 6.51 -9.22
N GLU A 78 -10.71 6.24 -8.11
CA GLU A 78 -10.34 6.71 -6.79
C GLU A 78 -10.39 5.58 -5.77
N VAL A 79 -9.40 5.57 -4.87
CA VAL A 79 -9.22 4.50 -3.88
C VAL A 79 -8.94 5.10 -2.51
N PRO A 80 -9.37 4.44 -1.42
CA PRO A 80 -8.95 4.81 -0.08
C PRO A 80 -7.46 4.49 0.12
N VAL A 81 -6.72 5.48 0.59
CA VAL A 81 -5.29 5.43 0.85
C VAL A 81 -5.02 5.79 2.30
N ALA A 82 -4.27 4.95 2.99
CA ALA A 82 -3.65 5.25 4.27
C ALA A 82 -2.34 5.98 4.00
N LEU A 83 -2.37 7.29 4.23
CA LEU A 83 -1.21 8.16 4.09
C LEU A 83 -0.40 8.10 5.38
N VAL A 84 0.88 7.75 5.23
CA VAL A 84 1.82 7.66 6.35
C VAL A 84 2.93 8.71 6.20
N ASP A 85 3.48 9.14 7.33
CA ASP A 85 4.70 9.93 7.32
C ASP A 85 5.90 9.00 7.16
N TYR A 86 6.38 8.85 5.93
CA TYR A 86 7.45 7.91 5.64
C TYR A 86 8.80 8.36 6.21
N ASP A 87 8.96 9.63 6.62
CA ASP A 87 10.18 10.08 7.30
C ASP A 87 10.24 9.59 8.76
N ASP A 88 9.12 9.14 9.34
CA ASP A 88 9.07 8.60 10.70
C ASP A 88 10.05 7.43 10.88
N GLU A 89 10.96 7.55 11.84
CA GLU A 89 12.02 6.57 12.12
C GLU A 89 11.50 5.17 12.47
N ARG A 90 10.25 5.09 12.95
CA ARG A 90 9.60 3.82 13.29
C ARG A 90 9.17 3.07 12.04
N ILE A 91 8.92 3.77 10.92
CA ILE A 91 8.69 3.11 9.64
C ILE A 91 10.04 2.73 9.06
N VAL A 92 10.23 1.47 8.74
CA VAL A 92 11.49 0.97 8.23
C VAL A 92 11.26 0.14 6.98
N VAL A 93 12.14 0.33 6.00
CA VAL A 93 12.18 -0.51 4.80
C VAL A 93 13.19 -1.63 5.01
N ARG A 94 12.77 -2.85 4.74
CA ARG A 94 13.57 -4.08 4.78
C ARG A 94 13.62 -4.69 3.38
N SER A 95 14.58 -5.56 3.17
CA SER A 95 14.70 -6.37 1.96
C SER A 95 14.15 -7.77 2.20
N TRP A 96 13.54 -8.36 1.17
CA TRP A 96 13.29 -9.81 1.14
C TRP A 96 14.50 -10.62 0.66
N ARG A 97 15.52 -9.95 0.11
CA ARG A 97 16.72 -10.54 -0.49
C ARG A 97 17.92 -10.37 0.43
N GLU A 98 18.68 -11.44 0.63
CA GLU A 98 19.94 -11.39 1.36
C GLU A 98 20.96 -10.48 0.66
N GLY A 99 21.76 -9.77 1.45
CA GLY A 99 22.78 -8.85 0.93
C GLY A 99 22.25 -7.56 0.30
N PHE A 100 20.93 -7.35 0.27
CA PHE A 100 20.33 -6.11 -0.22
C PHE A 100 19.69 -5.33 0.93
N SER A 101 19.89 -4.02 0.97
CA SER A 101 19.36 -3.14 2.01
C SER A 101 18.84 -1.86 1.36
N PRO A 102 17.56 -1.82 0.96
CA PRO A 102 16.98 -0.62 0.38
C PRO A 102 16.95 0.51 1.41
N SER A 103 17.07 1.75 0.94
CA SER A 103 16.78 2.93 1.74
C SER A 103 15.44 3.55 1.37
N LYS A 104 14.82 4.28 2.30
CA LYS A 104 13.60 5.07 2.04
C LYS A 104 13.79 6.03 0.87
N ARG A 105 14.97 6.66 0.80
CA ARG A 105 15.34 7.57 -0.29
C ARG A 105 15.31 6.86 -1.64
N GLU A 106 15.90 5.67 -1.75
CA GLU A 106 15.87 4.90 -3.00
C GLU A 106 14.45 4.50 -3.40
N VAL A 107 13.60 4.12 -2.43
CA VAL A 107 12.17 3.83 -2.67
C VAL A 107 11.49 5.04 -3.31
N ILE A 108 11.65 6.23 -2.73
CA ILE A 108 11.10 7.48 -3.29
C ILE A 108 11.67 7.78 -4.67
N GLU A 109 12.99 7.78 -4.82
CA GLU A 109 13.65 8.13 -6.08
C GLU A 109 13.21 7.20 -7.22
N ARG A 110 13.11 5.90 -6.96
CA ARG A 110 12.68 4.92 -7.97
C ARG A 110 11.24 5.13 -8.37
N ALA A 111 10.35 5.42 -7.42
CA ALA A 111 8.95 5.73 -7.71
C ALA A 111 8.81 6.98 -8.58
N LEU A 112 9.59 8.03 -8.28
CA LEU A 112 9.58 9.28 -9.03
C LEU A 112 10.18 9.13 -10.43
N LYS A 113 11.23 8.31 -10.58
CA LYS A 113 11.91 8.04 -11.85
C LYS A 113 11.19 6.97 -12.70
N GLY A 114 10.28 6.19 -12.12
CA GLY A 114 9.67 5.01 -12.76
C GLY A 114 10.62 3.82 -12.92
N SER A 115 11.79 3.84 -12.26
CA SER A 115 12.79 2.77 -12.32
C SER A 115 12.53 1.73 -11.22
N LEU A 116 11.50 0.92 -11.42
CA LEU A 116 10.96 -0.01 -10.42
C LEU A 116 11.99 -1.04 -9.95
N TYR A 117 11.87 -1.45 -8.68
CA TYR A 117 12.47 -2.69 -8.22
C TYR A 117 11.71 -3.89 -8.78
N PRO A 118 12.34 -5.06 -8.96
CA PRO A 118 11.60 -6.26 -9.28
C PRO A 118 10.68 -6.67 -8.12
N TYR A 119 9.66 -7.46 -8.41
CA TYR A 119 8.70 -7.96 -7.41
C TYR A 119 9.37 -8.56 -6.16
N LYS A 120 8.80 -8.27 -4.98
CA LYS A 120 9.28 -8.67 -3.65
C LYS A 120 10.73 -8.26 -3.39
N THR A 121 11.02 -6.98 -3.57
CA THR A 121 12.32 -6.42 -3.19
C THR A 121 12.24 -5.73 -1.83
N THR A 122 11.15 -5.03 -1.56
CA THR A 122 10.98 -4.19 -0.38
C THR A 122 9.87 -4.70 0.54
N ARG A 123 10.06 -4.52 1.84
CA ARG A 123 9.06 -4.78 2.89
C ARG A 123 9.02 -3.59 3.82
N HIS A 124 7.86 -2.96 3.96
CA HIS A 124 7.67 -1.85 4.87
C HIS A 124 7.10 -2.33 6.20
N VAL A 125 7.83 -2.06 7.28
CA VAL A 125 7.46 -2.42 8.64
C VAL A 125 7.40 -1.20 9.54
N VAL A 126 6.66 -1.30 10.63
CA VAL A 126 6.59 -0.33 11.71
C VAL A 126 7.13 -0.99 12.98
N VAL A 127 8.10 -0.35 13.61
CA VAL A 127 8.73 -0.83 14.85
C VAL A 127 7.96 -0.27 16.05
N ILE A 128 7.35 -1.14 16.84
CA ILE A 128 6.60 -0.80 18.06
C ILE A 128 7.11 -1.67 19.21
N ASP A 129 7.62 -1.05 20.27
CA ASP A 129 8.17 -1.74 21.45
C ASP A 129 9.17 -2.85 21.08
N GLY A 130 10.03 -2.57 20.08
CA GLY A 130 11.03 -3.51 19.56
C GLY A 130 10.49 -4.61 18.65
N LYS A 131 9.19 -4.62 18.32
CA LYS A 131 8.57 -5.57 17.40
C LYS A 131 8.34 -4.93 16.03
N GLU A 132 8.68 -5.66 14.97
CA GLU A 132 8.39 -5.26 13.59
C GLU A 132 7.02 -5.79 13.17
N LEU A 133 6.09 -4.88 12.86
CA LEU A 133 4.78 -5.20 12.26
C LEU A 133 4.78 -4.73 10.82
N HIS A 134 4.21 -5.51 9.89
CA HIS A 134 4.06 -5.05 8.52
C HIS A 134 3.12 -3.83 8.48
N ILE A 135 3.37 -2.90 7.55
CA ILE A 135 2.57 -1.66 7.46
C ILE A 135 1.05 -1.94 7.30
N SER A 136 0.70 -3.04 6.63
CA SER A 136 -0.70 -3.44 6.46
C SER A 136 -1.36 -3.96 7.74
N GLU A 137 -0.61 -4.26 8.80
CA GLU A 137 -1.11 -4.68 10.11
C GLU A 137 -1.44 -3.47 11.00
N VAL A 138 -0.82 -2.32 10.76
CA VAL A 138 -1.06 -1.09 11.53
C VAL A 138 -2.04 -0.14 10.85
N VAL A 139 -2.43 -0.44 9.62
CA VAL A 139 -3.39 0.32 8.82
C VAL A 139 -4.81 -0.25 9.03
N PRO A 140 -5.83 0.58 9.31
CA PRO A 140 -7.19 0.09 9.54
C PRO A 140 -7.82 -0.47 8.26
N ASN A 141 -8.72 -1.43 8.42
CA ASN A 141 -9.60 -1.87 7.34
C ASN A 141 -10.60 -0.76 6.98
N VAL A 142 -10.93 -0.64 5.69
CA VAL A 142 -11.83 0.39 5.15
C VAL A 142 -13.13 -0.18 4.56
N TYR A 143 -13.16 -1.47 4.22
CA TYR A 143 -14.34 -2.15 3.64
C TYR A 143 -15.03 -1.33 2.53
N TYR A 144 -14.24 -0.73 1.65
CA TYR A 144 -14.73 0.18 0.63
C TYR A 144 -15.47 -0.59 -0.46
N LYS A 145 -16.74 -0.28 -0.69
CA LYS A 145 -17.54 -0.90 -1.74
C LYS A 145 -17.00 -0.49 -3.11
N LEU A 146 -16.55 -1.48 -3.87
CA LEU A 146 -16.21 -1.29 -5.27
C LEU A 146 -17.53 -1.16 -6.01
N LYS A 147 -17.78 0.00 -6.62
CA LYS A 147 -18.80 0.09 -7.66
C LYS A 147 -18.19 -0.58 -8.88
N PRO A 148 -18.66 -1.76 -9.31
CA PRO A 148 -18.17 -2.32 -10.55
C PRO A 148 -18.59 -1.33 -11.65
N LEU A 149 -17.62 -0.80 -12.40
CA LEU A 149 -17.91 -0.20 -13.71
C LEU A 149 -18.00 -1.30 -14.79
N LEU A 150 -18.41 -2.51 -14.38
CA LEU A 150 -18.69 -3.62 -15.28
C LEU A 150 -20.14 -3.54 -15.75
N VAL A 151 -20.46 -2.46 -16.44
CA VAL A 151 -21.36 -2.45 -17.60
C VAL A 151 -20.88 -1.29 -18.48
N GLN A 152 -20.03 -1.61 -19.44
CA GLN A 152 -20.01 -0.87 -20.70
C GLN A 152 -20.41 -1.91 -21.75
N ASP A 153 -21.60 -1.72 -22.30
CA ASP A 153 -22.12 -2.46 -23.46
C ASP A 153 -21.16 -2.42 -24.64
#